data_AF-A0AAJ2IVC4-F1
#
_entry.id   AF-A0AAJ2IVC4-F1
#
_cell.length_a   1.000
_cell.length_b   1.000
_cell.length_c   1.000
_cell.angle_alpha   90.00
_cell.angle_beta   90.00
_cell.angle_gamma   90.00
#
_symmetry.space_group_name_H-M   'P 1'
#
loop_
_entity.id
_entity.type
_entity.pdbx_description
1 polymer ?
#
loop_
_entity_poly.entity_id
_entity_poly.type
_entity_poly.pdbx_seq_one_letter_code
_entity_poly.pdbx_strand_id
1 'polypeptide(L)'
;MSDFNQDIENLLNAYDSNWDDYLILREQFIEKYSLSVEKLQEQLNTAKKYIEHVIGTIKHDGHLGTIQTDWILHDLEKALAAIGGDDE
;
A
#
# COMPACT_ATOMS: atom_id res chain seq x y z
N MET A 1 15.49 -13.93 -8.12
CA MET A 1 14.79 -12.99 -9.01
C MET A 1 13.41 -12.78 -8.41
N SER A 2 12.92 -11.54 -8.30
CA SER A 2 11.54 -11.27 -7.86
C SER A 2 10.55 -11.95 -8.81
N ASP A 3 9.45 -12.52 -8.30
CA ASP A 3 8.36 -13.08 -9.13
C ASP A 3 7.90 -12.08 -10.22
N PHE A 4 7.93 -10.78 -9.92
CA PHE A 4 7.65 -9.71 -10.89
C PHE A 4 8.63 -9.66 -12.06
N ASN A 5 9.93 -9.78 -11.78
CA ASN A 5 10.93 -9.73 -12.85
C ASN A 5 10.79 -10.96 -13.76
N GLN A 6 10.48 -12.12 -13.19
CA GLN A 6 10.24 -13.33 -13.96
C GLN A 6 8.99 -13.20 -14.83
N ASP A 7 7.91 -12.65 -14.29
CA ASP A 7 6.67 -12.45 -15.04
C ASP A 7 6.85 -11.43 -16.19
N ILE A 8 7.66 -10.39 -15.99
CA ILE A 8 8.05 -9.45 -17.05
C ILE A 8 8.90 -10.14 -18.14
N GLU A 9 9.89 -10.94 -17.76
CA GLU A 9 10.69 -11.71 -18.73
C GLU A 9 9.81 -12.65 -19.55
N ASN A 10 8.83 -13.31 -18.93
CA ASN A 10 7.87 -14.16 -19.63
C ASN A 10 7.03 -13.36 -20.64
N LEU A 11 6.58 -12.15 -20.28
CA LEU A 11 5.85 -11.26 -21.19
C LEU A 11 6.70 -10.82 -22.38
N LEU A 12 7.97 -10.46 -22.15
CA LEU A 12 8.89 -10.06 -23.22
C LEU A 12 9.16 -11.21 -24.18
N ASN A 13 9.42 -12.40 -23.65
CA ASN A 13 9.64 -13.59 -24.47
C ASN A 13 8.40 -13.97 -25.30
N ALA A 14 7.20 -13.85 -24.72
CA ALA A 14 5.95 -14.11 -25.43
C ALA A 14 5.65 -13.05 -26.50
N TYR A 15 5.93 -11.77 -26.20
CA TYR A 15 5.78 -10.68 -27.17
C TYR A 15 6.59 -10.93 -28.45
N ASP A 16 7.82 -11.41 -28.31
CA ASP A 16 8.71 -11.71 -29.45
C ASP A 16 8.35 -13.02 -30.18
N SER A 17 7.60 -13.93 -29.54
CA SER A 17 7.37 -15.29 -30.03
C SER A 17 5.95 -15.57 -30.53
N ASN A 18 4.93 -15.26 -29.72
CA ASN A 18 3.53 -15.58 -30.01
C ASN A 18 2.58 -14.54 -29.39
N TRP A 19 1.82 -13.86 -30.26
CA TRP A 19 0.86 -12.83 -29.86
C TRP A 19 -0.30 -13.35 -29.00
N ASP A 20 -0.79 -14.56 -29.24
CA ASP A 20 -1.90 -15.13 -28.45
C ASP A 20 -1.43 -15.44 -27.02
N ASP A 21 -0.24 -16.03 -26.88
CA ASP A 21 0.36 -16.29 -25.56
C ASP A 21 0.68 -14.99 -24.83
N TYR A 22 1.16 -13.96 -25.54
CA TYR A 22 1.39 -12.63 -24.99
C TYR A 22 0.10 -12.03 -24.41
N LEU A 23 -1.01 -12.10 -25.14
CA LEU A 23 -2.29 -11.54 -24.66
C LEU A 23 -2.77 -12.23 -23.38
N ILE A 24 -2.66 -13.56 -23.32
CA ILE A 24 -3.03 -14.35 -22.14
C ILE A 24 -2.16 -13.97 -20.94
N LEU A 25 -0.84 -13.96 -21.13
CA LEU A 25 0.10 -13.62 -20.05
C LEU A 25 -0.08 -12.18 -19.59
N ARG A 26 -0.38 -11.24 -20.50
CA ARG A 26 -0.64 -9.84 -20.18
C ARG A 26 -1.87 -9.70 -19.30
N GLU A 27 -2.95 -10.41 -19.62
CA GLU A 27 -4.19 -10.37 -18.83
C GLU A 27 -3.95 -10.91 -17.42
N GLN A 28 -3.30 -12.07 -17.30
CA GLN A 28 -2.95 -12.68 -16.00
C GLN A 28 -2.03 -11.78 -15.17
N PHE A 29 -1.05 -11.14 -15.81
CA PHE A 29 -0.15 -10.20 -15.16
C PHE A 29 -0.94 -9.02 -14.58
N ILE A 30 -1.78 -8.40 -15.40
CA ILE A 30 -2.59 -7.25 -14.96
C ILE A 30 -3.50 -7.65 -13.81
N GLU A 31 -4.19 -8.79 -13.89
CA GLU A 31 -5.07 -9.28 -12.84
C GLU A 31 -4.31 -9.49 -11.52
N LYS A 32 -3.20 -10.24 -11.56
CA LYS A 32 -2.36 -10.55 -10.40
C LYS A 32 -1.88 -9.29 -9.68
N TYR A 33 -1.34 -8.33 -10.44
CA TYR A 33 -0.77 -7.12 -9.84
C TYR A 33 -1.84 -6.10 -9.46
N SER A 34 -2.99 -6.05 -10.14
CA SER A 34 -4.12 -5.21 -9.73
C SER A 34 -4.69 -5.67 -8.39
N LEU A 35 -4.90 -6.99 -8.21
CA LEU A 35 -5.33 -7.56 -6.92
C LEU A 35 -4.32 -7.30 -5.80
N SER A 36 -3.02 -7.37 -6.13
CA SER A 36 -1.96 -7.08 -5.16
C SER A 36 -1.96 -5.62 -4.73
N VAL A 37 -2.14 -4.69 -5.68
CA VAL A 37 -2.25 -3.25 -5.39
C VAL A 37 -3.51 -2.96 -4.57
N GLU A 38 -4.66 -3.54 -4.93
CA GLU A 38 -5.91 -3.36 -4.18
C GLU A 38 -5.77 -3.80 -2.73
N LYS A 39 -5.18 -4.98 -2.48
CA LYS A 39 -4.92 -5.48 -1.14
C LYS A 39 -3.97 -4.58 -0.34
N LEU A 40 -2.91 -4.07 -0.97
CA LEU A 40 -1.99 -3.12 -0.34
C LEU A 40 -2.70 -1.81 0.00
N GLN A 41 -3.57 -1.32 -0.90
CA GLN A 41 -4.36 -0.12 -0.66
C GLN A 41 -5.36 -0.31 0.51
N GLU A 42 -6.00 -1.48 0.61
CA GLU A 42 -6.90 -1.80 1.73
C GLU A 42 -6.14 -1.81 3.07
N GLN A 43 -4.93 -2.39 3.10
CA GLN A 43 -4.06 -2.37 4.27
C GLN A 43 -3.63 -0.96 4.66
N LEU A 44 -3.25 -0.13 3.69
CA LEU A 44 -2.92 1.28 3.93
C LEU A 44 -4.12 2.06 4.47
N ASN A 45 -5.30 1.89 3.88
CA ASN A 45 -6.54 2.54 4.34
C ASN A 45 -6.89 2.14 5.77
N THR A 46 -6.68 0.86 6.12
CA THR A 46 -6.89 0.35 7.47
C THR A 46 -5.90 0.94 8.45
N ALA A 47 -4.61 0.97 8.11
CA ALA A 47 -3.56 1.58 8.93
C ALA A 47 -3.83 3.08 9.14
N LYS A 48 -4.22 3.81 8.08
CA LYS A 48 -4.61 5.22 8.12
C LYS A 48 -5.70 5.46 9.17
N LYS A 49 -6.79 4.70 9.13
CA LYS A 49 -7.90 4.81 10.09
C LYS A 49 -7.46 4.58 11.54
N TYR A 50 -6.59 3.61 11.78
CA TYR A 50 -6.07 3.36 13.13
C TYR A 50 -5.21 4.53 13.63
N ILE A 51 -4.34 5.09 12.77
CA ILE A 51 -3.50 6.24 13.14
C ILE A 51 -4.37 7.48 13.41
N GLU A 52 -5.36 7.77 12.56
CA GLU A 52 -6.32 8.86 12.76
C GLU A 52 -7.05 8.74 14.09
N HIS A 53 -7.52 7.52 14.41
CA HIS A 53 -8.20 7.25 15.67
C HIS A 53 -7.29 7.52 16.88
N VAL A 54 -6.05 7.00 16.84
CA VAL A 54 -5.07 7.18 17.92
C VAL A 54 -4.73 8.66 18.12
N ILE A 55 -4.48 9.41 17.03
CA ILE A 55 -4.24 10.85 17.09
C ILE A 55 -5.44 11.57 17.71
N GLY A 56 -6.66 11.22 17.31
CA GLY A 56 -7.89 11.78 17.86
C GLY A 56 -8.01 11.56 19.37
N THR A 57 -7.75 10.34 19.84
CA THR A 57 -7.75 10.01 21.28
C THR A 57 -6.68 10.81 22.03
N ILE A 58 -5.45 10.89 21.51
CA ILE A 58 -4.38 11.66 22.15
C ILE A 58 -4.74 13.14 22.23
N LYS A 59 -5.25 13.73 21.15
CA LYS A 59 -5.63 15.16 21.14
C LYS A 59 -6.78 15.47 22.08
N HIS A 60 -7.72 14.53 22.25
CA HIS A 60 -8.87 14.71 23.13
C HIS A 60 -8.52 14.46 24.61
N ASP A 61 -7.83 13.36 24.92
CA ASP A 61 -7.58 12.89 26.29
C ASP A 61 -6.20 13.30 26.84
N GLY A 62 -5.27 13.73 25.98
CA GLY A 62 -3.88 14.02 26.34
C GLY A 62 -3.02 12.77 26.60
N HIS A 63 -3.61 11.57 26.53
CA HIS A 63 -2.93 10.31 26.82
C HIS A 63 -3.59 9.12 26.10
N LEU A 64 -2.85 8.02 25.93
CA LEU A 64 -3.43 6.72 25.57
C LEU A 64 -3.54 5.86 26.82
N GLY A 65 -4.72 5.85 27.43
CA GLY A 65 -4.94 5.19 28.72
C GLY A 65 -4.08 5.84 29.81
N THR A 66 -3.08 5.12 30.33
CA THR A 66 -2.16 5.63 31.37
C THR A 66 -0.81 6.15 30.82
N ILE A 67 -0.60 6.08 29.49
CA ILE A 67 0.67 6.46 28.85
C ILE A 67 0.58 7.90 28.36
N GLN A 68 1.55 8.73 28.75
CA GLN A 68 1.73 10.07 28.20
C GLN A 68 2.26 9.99 26.76
N THR A 69 1.64 10.74 25.86
CA THR A 69 1.80 10.56 24.41
C THR A 69 2.34 11.76 23.65
N ASP A 70 2.79 12.81 24.35
CA ASP A 70 3.32 14.03 23.74
C ASP A 70 4.49 13.76 22.79
N TRP A 71 5.30 12.74 23.08
CA TRP A 71 6.48 12.37 22.29
C TRP A 71 6.14 11.63 20.99
N ILE A 72 4.99 10.94 20.90
CA ILE A 72 4.63 10.09 19.74
C ILE A 72 3.62 10.76 18.81
N LEU A 73 2.88 11.77 19.29
CA LEU A 73 1.87 12.48 18.50
C LEU A 73 2.44 13.03 17.18
N HIS A 74 3.61 13.66 17.24
CA HIS A 74 4.29 14.23 16.06
C HIS A 74 4.65 13.16 15.02
N ASP A 75 5.11 11.99 15.47
CA ASP A 75 5.48 10.90 14.57
C ASP A 75 4.25 10.25 13.94
N LEU A 76 3.13 10.17 14.66
CA LEU A 76 1.86 9.70 14.13
C LEU A 76 1.28 10.66 13.08
N GLU A 77 1.36 11.97 13.30
CA GLU A 77 0.92 12.98 12.32
C GLU A 77 1.76 12.92 11.04
N LYS A 78 3.08 12.72 11.16
CA LYS A 78 3.96 12.49 10.02
C LYS A 78 3.64 11.19 9.28
N ALA A 79 3.42 10.10 10.01
CA ALA A 79 3.05 8.82 9.40
C ALA A 79 1.72 8.94 8.64
N LEU A 80 0.75 9.65 9.20
CA LEU A 80 -0.53 9.89 8.56
C LEU A 80 -0.39 10.70 7.26
N ALA A 81 0.41 11.77 7.28
CA ALA A 81 0.71 12.57 6.08
C ALA A 81 1.41 11.72 5.00
N ALA A 82 2.40 10.91 5.40
CA ALA A 82 3.12 10.04 4.47
C ALA A 82 2.22 8.96 3.82
N ILE A 83 1.21 8.46 4.54
CA ILE A 83 0.25 7.47 4.01
C ILE A 83 -0.82 8.12 3.13
N GLY A 84 -1.23 9.35 3.42
CA GLY A 84 -2.16 10.11 2.58
C GLY A 84 -1.62 10.38 1.18
N GLY A 85 -0.29 10.40 1.03
CA GLY A 85 0.35 11.15 -0.05
C GLY A 85 0.19 12.64 0.23
N ASP A 86 1.07 13.49 -0.31
CA ASP A 86 0.76 14.91 -0.36
C ASP A 86 -0.57 15.06 -1.11
N ASP A 87 -1.65 15.32 -0.37
CA ASP A 87 -2.97 15.72 -0.90
C ASP A 87 -2.85 17.15 -1.49
N GLU A 88 -1.92 17.35 -2.45
CA GLU A 88 -1.78 18.55 -3.30
C GLU A 88 -2.17 18.25 -4.77
#